data_AF-A0A9D8YI31-F1
#
_entry.id   AF-A0A9D8YI31-F1
#
_cell.length_a   1.000
_cell.length_b   1.000
_cell.length_c   1.000
_cell.angle_alpha   90.00
_cell.angle_beta   90.00
_cell.angle_gamma   90.00
#
_symmetry.space_group_name_H-M   'P 1'
#
loop_
_entity.id
_entity.type
_entity.pdbx_description
1 polymer ?
#
loop_
_entity_poly.entity_id
_entity_poly.type
_entity_poly.pdbx_seq_one_letter_code
_entity_poly.pdbx_strand_id
1 'polypeptide(L)' 'MNAHHSNRTQLTREGTRNMLNRKPYRTKAQREVARLTARKVDGRWVSSAPVSYHK' A
#
# COMPACT_ATOMS: atom_id res chain seq x y z
N MET A 1 0.35 -23.39 -12.15
CA MET A 1 -0.10 -22.91 -10.82
C MET A 1 0.91 -21.88 -10.33
N ASN A 2 0.73 -20.58 -10.62
CA ASN A 2 1.68 -19.55 -10.21
C ASN A 2 1.43 -19.17 -8.74
N ALA A 3 2.34 -19.58 -7.86
CA ALA A 3 2.31 -19.24 -6.45
C ALA A 3 2.50 -17.73 -6.27
N HIS A 4 1.49 -17.06 -5.69
CA HIS A 4 1.57 -15.67 -5.25
C HIS A 4 2.67 -15.50 -4.19
N HIS A 5 3.82 -14.95 -4.56
CA HIS A 5 4.90 -14.58 -3.63
C HIS A 5 5.23 -13.08 -3.69
N SER A 6 4.24 -12.20 -3.78
CA SER A 6 4.48 -10.76 -3.98
C SER A 6 4.92 -10.00 -2.72
N ASN A 7 4.96 -10.63 -1.54
CA ASN A 7 5.35 -9.97 -0.28
C ASN A 7 6.35 -10.79 0.52
N ARG A 8 7.22 -11.58 -0.13
CA ARG A 8 8.37 -12.15 0.58
C ARG A 8 9.17 -10.95 1.07
N THR A 9 9.09 -10.68 2.37
CA THR A 9 10.01 -9.83 3.10
C THR A 9 11.39 -10.39 2.87
N GLN A 10 12.01 -9.98 1.77
CA GLN A 10 13.40 -10.27 1.54
C GLN A 10 14.14 -9.70 2.74
N LEU A 11 15.01 -10.50 3.34
CA LEU A 11 15.97 -9.95 4.28
C LEU A 11 17.05 -9.27 3.43
N THR A 12 17.59 -8.16 3.90
CA THR A 12 18.84 -7.61 3.38
C THR A 12 19.95 -8.65 3.56
N ARG A 13 21.11 -8.44 2.92
CA ARG A 13 22.27 -9.34 3.09
C ARG A 13 22.68 -9.46 4.57
N GLU A 14 22.34 -8.45 5.37
CA GLU A 14 22.58 -8.30 6.79
C GLU A 14 21.48 -8.91 7.68
N GLY A 15 20.47 -9.57 7.09
CA GLY A 15 19.40 -10.23 7.85
C GLY A 15 18.32 -9.27 8.38
N THR A 16 18.35 -7.98 8.00
CA THR A 16 17.32 -7.01 8.39
C THR A 16 16.15 -7.05 7.43
N ARG A 17 14.94 -6.70 7.90
CA ARG A 17 13.74 -6.69 7.05
C ARG A 17 13.93 -5.66 5.93
N ASN A 18 13.87 -6.08 4.66
CA ASN A 18 13.93 -5.14 3.53
C ASN A 18 12.67 -4.24 3.55
N MET A 19 12.87 -2.97 3.87
CA MET A 19 11.81 -1.96 4.01
C MET A 19 11.50 -1.24 2.69
N LEU A 20 12.29 -1.47 1.63
CA LEU A 20 12.16 -0.77 0.34
C LEU A 20 10.86 -1.13 -0.40
N ASN A 21 10.36 -2.35 -0.22
CA ASN A 21 9.17 -2.87 -0.92
C ASN A 21 7.91 -2.94 -0.03
N ARG A 22 7.78 -2.04 0.96
CA ARG A 22 6.57 -2.01 1.77
C ARG A 22 5.39 -1.44 0.99
N LYS A 23 4.19 -1.97 1.25
CA LYS A 23 2.96 -1.45 0.66
C LYS A 23 2.81 0.05 1.01
N PRO A 24 2.40 0.90 0.06
CA PRO A 24 2.13 2.30 0.35
C PRO A 24 1.01 2.43 1.40
N TYR A 25 1.08 3.47 2.22
CA TYR A 25 0.15 3.74 3.31
C TYR A 25 -0.48 5.12 3.19
N ARG A 26 -1.54 5.37 3.95
CA ARG A 26 -2.15 6.70 4.05
C ARG A 26 -1.98 7.28 5.45
N THR A 27 -1.55 8.54 5.53
CA THR A 27 -1.58 9.36 6.75
C THR A 27 -3.02 9.63 7.19
N LYS A 28 -3.23 10.17 8.41
CA LYS A 28 -4.57 10.49 8.91
C LYS A 28 -5.32 11.44 7.97
N ALA A 29 -4.66 12.52 7.53
CA ALA A 29 -5.23 13.48 6.58
C ALA A 29 -5.56 12.84 5.22
N GLN A 30 -4.66 12.00 4.68
CA GLN A 30 -4.91 11.31 3.42
C GLN A 30 -6.09 10.32 3.49
N ARG A 31 -6.34 9.71 4.65
CA ARG A 31 -7.50 8.83 4.85
C ARG A 31 -8.81 9.63 4.86
N GLU A 32 -8.80 10.82 5.41
CA GLU A 32 -9.97 11.71 5.41
C GLU A 32 -10.31 12.14 3.98
N VAL A 33 -9.31 12.62 3.22
CA VAL A 33 -9.47 12.93 1.79
C VAL A 33 -9.96 11.70 1.02
N ALA A 34 -9.43 10.51 1.34
CA ALA A 34 -9.86 9.27 0.68
C ALA A 34 -11.33 8.95 0.95
N ARG A 35 -11.84 9.20 2.16
CA ARG A 35 -13.26 9.01 2.50
C ARG A 35 -14.15 10.01 1.77
N LEU A 36 -13.75 11.28 1.73
CA LEU A 36 -14.53 12.34 1.09
C LEU A 36 -14.61 12.18 -0.43
N THR A 37 -13.55 11.64 -1.05
CA THR A 37 -13.44 11.48 -2.52
C THR A 37 -13.77 10.07 -3.00
N ALA A 38 -14.19 9.18 -2.11
CA ALA A 38 -14.48 7.79 -2.46
C ALA A 38 -15.69 7.71 -3.40
N ARG A 39 -15.57 6.89 -4.44
CA ARG A 39 -16.68 6.54 -5.34
C ARG A 39 -16.75 5.04 -5.54
N LYS A 40 -17.94 4.53 -5.87
CA LYS A 40 -18.15 3.12 -6.16
C LYS A 40 -17.90 2.85 -7.65
N VAL A 41 -17.04 1.89 -7.94
CA VAL A 41 -16.71 1.41 -9.29
C VAL A 41 -16.71 -0.11 -9.24
N ASP A 42 -17.50 -0.76 -10.09
CA ASP A 42 -17.61 -2.22 -10.16
C ASP A 42 -17.86 -2.88 -8.78
N GLY A 43 -18.74 -2.27 -7.99
CA GLY A 43 -19.07 -2.75 -6.64
C GLY A 43 -18.06 -2.38 -5.54
N ARG A 44 -16.90 -1.81 -5.88
CA ARG A 44 -15.80 -1.47 -4.96
C ARG A 44 -15.66 0.02 -4.72
N TRP A 45 -15.39 0.43 -3.48
CA TRP A 45 -15.01 1.81 -3.17
C TRP A 45 -13.56 2.08 -3.60
N VAL A 46 -13.38 3.07 -4.48
CA VAL A 46 -12.09 3.54 -4.97
C VAL A 46 -11.94 5.03 -4.68
N SER A 47 -10.70 5.48 -4.46
CA SER A 47 -10.38 6.90 -4.26
C SER A 47 -9.02 7.19 -4.89
N SER A 48 -8.91 8.36 -5.52
CA SER A 48 -7.68 8.94 -6.07
C SER A 48 -6.83 9.68 -5.03
N ALA A 49 -7.21 9.66 -3.75
CA ALA A 49 -6.46 10.33 -2.69
C ALA A 49 -5.02 9.82 -2.58
N PRO A 50 -4.04 10.72 -2.37
CA PRO A 50 -2.62 10.38 -2.40
C PRO A 50 -2.24 9.35 -1.32
N VAL A 51 -1.13 8.65 -1.59
CA VAL A 51 -0.52 7.68 -0.67
C VAL A 51 0.93 8.08 -0.41
N SER A 52 1.45 7.64 0.73
CA SER A 52 2.85 7.80 1.12
C SER A 52 3.60 6.47 0.98
N TYR A 53 4.87 6.58 0.59
CA TYR A 53 5.80 5.46 0.48
C TYR A 53 6.79 5.49 1.64
N HIS A 54 7.27 4.30 2.00
CA HIS A 54 8.34 4.18 2.98
C HIS A 54 9.65 4.64 2.35
N LYS A 55 10.41 5.47 3.06
CA LYS A 55 11.78 5.88 2.68
C LYS A 55 12.79 4.92 3.28
#